data_AF-A0A0R0J506-F1
#
_entry.id   AF-A0A0R0J506-F1
#
_cell.length_a   1.000
_cell.length_b   1.000
_cell.length_c   1.000
_cell.angle_alpha   90.00
_cell.angle_beta   90.00
_cell.angle_gamma   90.00
#
_symmetry.space_group_name_H-M   'P 1'
#
loop_
_entity.id
_entity.type
_entity.pdbx_description
1 polymer ?
#
loop_
_entity_poly.entity_id
_entity_poly.type
_entity_poly.pdbx_seq_one_letter_code
_entity_poly.pdbx_strand_id
1 'polypeptide(L)'
;MLANGGHGSSIRTSSTCTALLRELEVLQCVNEVHSLCSVLGLDFGQTVGDVHPSLHGTQVEQSTNISNSTLEGLEQAILKLKIERKTRISEAKLFEVWNLMDSSKEERNCFMKITSIVEASESEITERGILSIEMIEKASAEVDRLAKLKASRMKELVFKKRSELEEICRLTHIEPDPSTVAEKASALIDSGLVDPSELLAKIKEQIIKAEDEVLSRKEENWLDKYNQSAWQCTHINLKRAEYARITIGKIPAIVDNVINKTLAWEDEKKTYFLYDRARFEVL
;
A
#
# COMPACT_ATOMS: atom_id res chain seq x y z
N MET A 1 -49.88 -48.38 -79.19
CA MET A 1 -48.55 -48.01 -78.67
C MET A 1 -48.78 -47.22 -77.39
N LEU A 2 -48.31 -47.78 -76.27
CA LEU A 2 -48.60 -47.34 -74.91
C LEU A 2 -47.73 -46.16 -74.48
N ALA A 3 -48.39 -45.24 -73.76
CA ALA A 3 -47.92 -44.41 -72.65
C ALA A 3 -46.68 -43.51 -72.85
N ASN A 4 -46.93 -42.20 -72.90
CA ASN A 4 -45.99 -41.16 -72.46
C ASN A 4 -46.74 -40.17 -71.56
N GLY A 5 -46.23 -39.92 -70.36
CA GLY A 5 -46.79 -38.88 -69.47
C GLY A 5 -46.50 -39.04 -67.98
N GLY A 6 -45.27 -39.37 -67.59
CA GLY A 6 -44.82 -39.23 -66.20
C GLY A 6 -44.52 -37.76 -65.90
N HIS A 7 -45.40 -37.10 -65.16
CA HIS A 7 -45.14 -35.76 -64.59
C HIS A 7 -44.23 -35.86 -63.38
N GLY A 8 -43.21 -35.00 -63.36
CA GLY A 8 -42.15 -34.96 -62.37
C GLY A 8 -42.61 -34.52 -60.98
N SER A 9 -42.23 -35.32 -59.99
CA SER A 9 -42.09 -34.91 -58.59
C SER A 9 -40.62 -34.63 -58.33
N SER A 10 -40.19 -33.39 -58.52
CA SER A 10 -38.90 -32.90 -58.05
C SER A 10 -39.02 -31.39 -57.82
N ILE A 11 -38.43 -30.87 -56.73
CA ILE A 11 -38.25 -29.44 -56.33
C ILE A 11 -38.94 -29.00 -55.01
N ARG A 12 -39.79 -29.77 -54.33
CA ARG A 12 -40.38 -29.29 -53.05
C ARG A 12 -39.48 -29.32 -51.80
N THR A 13 -38.23 -29.78 -51.89
CA THR A 13 -37.33 -29.94 -50.72
C THR A 13 -36.47 -28.71 -50.39
N SER A 14 -36.26 -27.78 -51.32
CA SER A 14 -35.36 -26.63 -51.10
C SER A 14 -35.96 -25.56 -50.19
N SER A 15 -37.25 -25.23 -50.37
CA SER A 15 -37.92 -24.15 -49.63
C SER A 15 -38.07 -24.45 -48.13
N THR A 16 -38.29 -25.72 -47.77
CA THR A 16 -38.48 -26.14 -46.37
C THR A 16 -37.16 -26.14 -45.60
N CYS A 17 -36.05 -26.55 -46.21
CA CYS A 17 -34.73 -26.46 -45.59
C CYS A 17 -34.32 -25.01 -45.29
N THR A 18 -34.56 -24.08 -46.22
CA THR A 18 -34.27 -22.65 -45.98
C THR A 18 -35.12 -22.05 -44.87
N ALA A 19 -36.40 -22.43 -44.76
CA ALA A 19 -37.28 -21.96 -43.68
C ALA A 19 -36.84 -22.50 -42.31
N LEU A 20 -36.46 -23.77 -42.22
CA LEU A 20 -35.95 -24.37 -40.99
C LEU A 20 -34.61 -23.75 -40.54
N LEU A 21 -33.69 -23.49 -41.47
CA LEU A 21 -32.43 -22.80 -41.16
C LEU A 21 -32.68 -21.41 -40.58
N ARG A 22 -33.59 -20.64 -41.19
CA ARG A 22 -34.01 -19.32 -40.73
C ARG A 22 -34.61 -19.35 -39.33
N GLU A 23 -35.47 -20.31 -39.05
CA GLU A 23 -36.10 -20.48 -37.74
C GLU A 23 -35.05 -20.78 -36.67
N LEU A 24 -34.02 -21.57 -37.03
CA LEU A 24 -32.87 -21.85 -36.16
C LEU A 24 -32.01 -20.60 -35.88
N GLU A 25 -31.76 -19.77 -36.90
CA GLU A 25 -31.03 -18.50 -36.77
C GLU A 25 -31.74 -17.52 -35.84
N VAL A 26 -33.06 -17.35 -36.01
CA VAL A 26 -33.87 -16.51 -35.12
C VAL A 26 -33.80 -17.03 -33.68
N LEU A 27 -33.90 -18.35 -33.49
CA LEU A 27 -33.85 -18.97 -32.16
C LEU A 27 -32.47 -18.79 -31.49
N GLN A 28 -31.38 -18.84 -32.27
CA GLN A 28 -30.03 -18.51 -31.78
C GLN A 28 -29.93 -17.05 -31.35
N CYS A 29 -30.41 -16.12 -32.18
CA CYS A 29 -30.38 -14.69 -31.86
C CYS A 29 -31.19 -14.39 -30.59
N VAL A 30 -32.39 -14.97 -30.45
CA VAL A 30 -33.24 -14.81 -29.27
C VAL A 30 -32.56 -15.35 -28.01
N ASN A 31 -31.89 -16.51 -28.10
CA ASN A 31 -31.12 -17.07 -26.99
C ASN A 31 -29.93 -16.17 -26.59
N GLU A 32 -29.25 -15.56 -27.55
CA GLU A 32 -28.17 -14.62 -27.28
C GLU A 32 -28.69 -13.35 -26.59
N VAL A 33 -29.82 -12.79 -27.06
CA VAL A 33 -30.51 -11.67 -26.39
C VAL A 33 -30.87 -12.07 -24.96
N HIS A 34 -31.45 -13.26 -24.74
CA HIS A 34 -31.79 -13.73 -23.39
C HIS A 34 -30.55 -13.83 -22.48
N SER A 35 -29.45 -14.37 -22.98
CA SER A 35 -28.19 -14.45 -22.24
C SER A 35 -27.68 -13.06 -21.84
N LEU A 36 -27.66 -12.12 -22.79
CA LEU A 36 -27.21 -10.74 -22.57
C LEU A 36 -28.13 -10.00 -21.59
N CYS A 37 -29.45 -10.06 -21.78
CA CYS A 37 -30.43 -9.47 -20.87
C CYS A 37 -30.29 -10.05 -19.45
N SER A 38 -30.07 -11.36 -19.32
CA SER A 38 -29.89 -12.02 -18.03
C SER A 38 -28.66 -11.48 -17.29
N VAL A 39 -27.52 -11.31 -17.96
CA VAL A 39 -26.29 -10.77 -17.35
C VAL A 39 -26.45 -9.28 -16.99
N LEU A 40 -27.05 -8.49 -17.88
CA LEU A 40 -27.28 -7.06 -17.72
C LEU A 40 -28.43 -6.71 -16.75
N GLY A 41 -29.21 -7.70 -16.32
CA GLY A 41 -30.40 -7.48 -15.50
C GLY A 41 -31.50 -6.67 -16.22
N LEU A 42 -31.60 -6.80 -17.55
CA LEU A 42 -32.62 -6.14 -18.37
C LEU A 42 -33.83 -7.04 -18.60
N ASP A 43 -34.99 -6.43 -18.86
CA ASP A 43 -36.20 -7.18 -19.22
C ASP A 43 -36.07 -7.75 -20.64
N PHE A 44 -35.92 -9.07 -20.71
CA PHE A 44 -35.83 -9.79 -21.97
C PHE A 44 -37.09 -9.60 -22.82
N GLY A 45 -38.28 -9.67 -22.20
CA GLY A 45 -39.57 -9.56 -22.88
C GLY A 45 -39.71 -8.20 -23.56
N GLN A 46 -39.41 -7.12 -22.86
CA GLN A 46 -39.38 -5.77 -23.42
C GLN A 46 -38.40 -5.68 -24.59
N THR A 47 -37.18 -6.21 -24.41
CA THR A 47 -36.11 -6.11 -25.42
C THR A 47 -36.49 -6.82 -26.72
N VAL A 48 -37.08 -8.02 -26.65
CA VAL A 48 -37.55 -8.74 -27.84
C VAL A 48 -38.87 -8.18 -28.38
N GLY A 49 -39.71 -7.63 -27.50
CA GLY A 49 -40.97 -6.98 -27.86
C GLY A 49 -40.76 -5.71 -28.69
N ASP A 50 -39.70 -4.95 -28.39
CA ASP A 50 -39.28 -3.76 -29.16
C ASP A 50 -38.84 -4.13 -30.60
N VAL A 51 -38.35 -5.35 -30.80
CA VAL A 51 -38.01 -5.87 -32.14
C VAL A 51 -39.27 -6.36 -32.85
N HIS A 52 -40.01 -7.28 -32.23
CA HIS A 52 -41.29 -7.75 -32.75
C HIS A 52 -42.14 -8.43 -31.66
N PRO A 53 -43.43 -8.09 -31.52
CA PRO A 53 -44.29 -8.62 -30.46
C PRO A 53 -44.45 -10.15 -30.49
N SER A 54 -44.33 -10.79 -31.66
CA SER A 54 -44.39 -12.26 -31.77
C SER A 54 -43.22 -12.97 -31.07
N LEU A 55 -42.11 -12.27 -30.78
CA LEU A 55 -40.95 -12.84 -30.10
C LEU A 55 -41.15 -12.94 -28.58
N HIS A 56 -42.07 -12.15 -28.02
CA HIS A 56 -42.44 -12.18 -26.60
C HIS A 56 -43.31 -13.41 -26.24
N GLY A 57 -43.93 -14.04 -27.25
CA GLY A 57 -44.44 -15.42 -27.26
C GLY A 57 -45.03 -16.00 -25.97
N THR A 58 -46.00 -15.35 -25.32
CA THR A 58 -46.86 -15.96 -24.28
C THR A 58 -48.15 -16.57 -24.84
N GLN A 59 -48.42 -16.42 -26.14
CA GLN A 59 -49.57 -17.06 -26.79
C GLN A 59 -49.09 -18.18 -27.72
N VAL A 60 -49.56 -19.40 -27.42
CA VAL A 60 -49.24 -20.67 -28.08
C VAL A 60 -49.58 -20.70 -29.59
N GLU A 61 -50.26 -19.68 -30.12
CA GLU A 61 -50.82 -19.67 -31.48
C GLU A 61 -50.15 -18.69 -32.45
N GLN A 62 -49.17 -17.87 -32.04
CA GLN A 62 -48.47 -16.97 -32.97
C GLN A 62 -47.15 -17.60 -33.45
N SER A 63 -47.07 -17.89 -34.74
CA SER A 63 -45.81 -18.30 -35.37
C SER A 63 -44.77 -17.19 -35.23
N THR A 64 -43.57 -17.57 -34.79
CA THR A 64 -42.44 -16.64 -34.63
C THR A 64 -42.14 -15.97 -35.98
N ASN A 65 -42.11 -14.63 -36.01
CA ASN A 65 -41.83 -13.90 -37.23
C ASN A 65 -40.38 -14.17 -37.70
N ILE A 66 -40.24 -14.84 -38.85
CA ILE A 66 -38.96 -15.21 -39.49
C ILE A 66 -38.57 -14.27 -40.65
N SER A 67 -39.12 -13.06 -40.69
CA SER A 67 -38.79 -12.05 -41.70
C SER A 67 -37.35 -11.55 -41.56
N ASN A 68 -36.75 -11.10 -42.68
CA ASN A 68 -35.41 -10.48 -42.66
C ASN A 68 -35.35 -9.29 -41.70
N SER A 69 -36.41 -8.48 -41.63
CA SER A 69 -36.49 -7.33 -40.73
C SER A 69 -36.46 -7.73 -39.26
N THR A 70 -37.06 -8.88 -38.90
CA THR A 70 -37.01 -9.39 -37.52
C THR A 70 -35.61 -9.89 -37.17
N LEU A 71 -34.94 -10.58 -38.09
CA LEU A 71 -33.56 -11.01 -37.90
C LEU A 71 -32.61 -9.81 -37.75
N GLU A 72 -32.70 -8.83 -38.65
CA GLU A 72 -31.89 -7.61 -38.61
C GLU A 72 -32.15 -6.79 -37.34
N GLY A 73 -33.43 -6.72 -36.90
CA GLY A 73 -33.79 -6.11 -35.62
C GLY A 73 -33.18 -6.82 -34.41
N LEU A 74 -33.16 -8.15 -34.41
CA LEU A 74 -32.50 -8.95 -33.38
C LEU A 74 -30.98 -8.75 -33.37
N GLU A 75 -30.34 -8.77 -34.55
CA GLU A 75 -28.90 -8.50 -34.67
C GLU A 75 -28.54 -7.10 -34.15
N GLN A 76 -29.35 -6.09 -34.45
CA GLN A 76 -29.17 -4.75 -33.89
C GLN A 76 -29.37 -4.71 -32.37
N ALA A 77 -30.36 -5.43 -31.84
CA ALA A 77 -30.55 -5.53 -30.39
C ALA A 77 -29.34 -6.20 -29.72
N ILE A 78 -28.83 -7.30 -30.28
CA ILE A 78 -27.61 -7.98 -29.80
C ILE A 78 -26.42 -7.02 -29.82
N LEU A 79 -26.22 -6.27 -30.90
CA LEU A 79 -25.13 -5.30 -31.00
C LEU A 79 -25.21 -4.24 -29.89
N LYS A 80 -26.40 -3.66 -29.68
CA LYS A 80 -26.64 -2.68 -28.61
C LYS A 80 -26.34 -3.26 -27.23
N LEU A 81 -26.82 -4.47 -26.95
CA LEU A 81 -26.58 -5.15 -25.68
C LEU A 81 -25.10 -5.49 -25.46
N LYS A 82 -24.37 -5.87 -26.51
CA LYS A 82 -22.91 -6.10 -26.43
C LYS A 82 -22.15 -4.82 -26.11
N ILE A 83 -22.51 -3.69 -26.73
CA ILE A 83 -21.91 -2.39 -26.43
C ILE A 83 -22.18 -2.02 -24.96
N GLU A 84 -23.43 -2.15 -24.51
CA GLU A 84 -23.82 -1.87 -23.13
C GLU A 84 -23.05 -2.74 -22.11
N ARG A 85 -22.94 -4.05 -22.40
CA ARG A 85 -22.14 -5.00 -21.59
C ARG A 85 -20.71 -4.53 -21.45
N LYS A 86 -20.07 -4.15 -22.54
CA LYS A 86 -18.68 -3.68 -22.54
C LYS A 86 -18.52 -2.39 -21.73
N THR A 87 -19.45 -1.44 -21.86
CA THR A 87 -19.45 -0.20 -21.07
C THR A 87 -19.56 -0.51 -19.58
N ARG A 88 -20.53 -1.32 -19.17
CA ARG A 88 -20.74 -1.69 -17.75
C ARG A 88 -19.57 -2.45 -17.14
N ILE A 89 -18.93 -3.34 -17.90
CA ILE A 89 -17.70 -4.01 -17.45
C ILE A 89 -16.59 -2.99 -17.22
N SER A 90 -16.43 -2.01 -18.11
CA SER A 90 -15.41 -0.98 -17.95
C SER A 90 -15.66 -0.10 -16.72
N GLU A 91 -16.91 0.25 -16.44
CA GLU A 91 -17.30 0.98 -15.23
C GLU A 91 -17.05 0.14 -13.97
N ALA A 92 -17.44 -1.13 -13.99
CA ALA A 92 -17.17 -2.06 -12.89
C ALA A 92 -15.66 -2.21 -12.62
N LYS A 93 -14.84 -2.26 -13.67
CA LYS A 93 -13.37 -2.31 -13.55
C LYS A 93 -12.78 -1.01 -13.03
N LEU A 94 -13.36 0.15 -13.33
CA LEU A 94 -12.91 1.43 -12.76
C LEU A 94 -13.03 1.46 -11.23
N PHE A 95 -13.98 0.71 -10.66
CA PHE A 95 -14.16 0.60 -9.22
C PHE A 95 -13.08 -0.27 -8.52
N GLU A 96 -12.25 -1.00 -9.27
CA GLU A 96 -11.13 -1.82 -8.76
C GLU A 96 -10.04 -0.99 -8.06
N VAL A 97 -10.04 0.34 -8.20
CA VAL A 97 -9.15 1.24 -7.44
C VAL A 97 -9.29 1.07 -5.92
N TRP A 98 -10.31 0.33 -5.46
CA TRP A 98 -10.40 -0.33 -4.15
C TRP A 98 -9.13 -1.00 -3.63
N ASN A 99 -8.26 -1.54 -4.50
CA ASN A 99 -7.05 -2.27 -4.09
C ASN A 99 -5.94 -1.42 -3.45
N LEU A 100 -6.20 -0.15 -3.13
CA LEU A 100 -5.31 0.71 -2.35
C LEU A 100 -5.75 0.92 -0.89
N MET A 101 -6.85 0.30 -0.45
CA MET A 101 -7.34 0.38 0.93
C MET A 101 -7.23 -0.99 1.60
N ASP A 102 -6.66 -1.04 2.81
CA ASP A 102 -6.67 -2.20 3.71
C ASP A 102 -8.09 -2.45 4.27
N SER A 103 -9.08 -2.64 3.40
CA SER A 103 -10.46 -2.92 3.78
C SER A 103 -10.57 -4.31 4.40
N SER A 104 -11.48 -4.46 5.37
CA SER A 104 -11.64 -5.73 6.09
C SER A 104 -12.13 -6.83 5.14
N LYS A 105 -11.94 -8.11 5.53
CA LYS A 105 -12.36 -9.23 4.69
C LYS A 105 -13.88 -9.26 4.51
N GLU A 106 -14.62 -8.81 5.53
CA GLU A 106 -16.08 -8.73 5.55
C GLU A 106 -16.59 -7.68 4.56
N GLU A 107 -15.96 -6.50 4.51
CA GLU A 107 -16.31 -5.45 3.55
C GLU A 107 -16.01 -5.88 2.11
N ARG A 108 -14.88 -6.57 1.89
CA ARG A 108 -14.53 -7.14 0.57
C ARG A 108 -15.53 -8.20 0.09
N ASN A 109 -16.04 -9.02 1.02
CA ASN A 109 -17.03 -10.04 0.68
C ASN A 109 -18.32 -9.47 0.09
N CYS A 110 -18.74 -8.27 0.50
CA CYS A 110 -19.94 -7.62 -0.06
C CYS A 110 -19.81 -7.29 -1.55
N PHE A 111 -18.58 -7.16 -2.07
CA PHE A 111 -18.29 -6.79 -3.45
C PHE A 111 -17.54 -7.86 -4.22
N MET A 112 -17.38 -9.07 -3.65
CA MET A 112 -16.71 -10.19 -4.31
C MET A 112 -17.26 -10.49 -5.72
N LYS A 113 -18.58 -10.31 -5.92
CA LYS A 113 -19.21 -10.48 -7.22
C LYS A 113 -18.74 -9.45 -8.26
N ILE A 114 -18.38 -8.26 -7.83
CA ILE A 114 -17.84 -7.22 -8.72
C ILE A 114 -16.34 -7.43 -8.90
N THR A 115 -15.64 -7.87 -7.85
CA THR A 115 -14.22 -8.27 -7.96
C THR A 115 -14.02 -9.39 -8.97
N SER A 116 -14.93 -10.37 -9.07
CA SER A 116 -14.83 -11.42 -10.09
C SER A 116 -15.01 -10.90 -11.52
N ILE A 117 -15.77 -9.82 -11.75
CA ILE A 117 -15.90 -9.18 -13.07
C ILE A 117 -14.56 -8.60 -13.54
N VAL A 118 -13.75 -8.11 -12.60
CA VAL A 118 -12.45 -7.51 -12.89
C VAL A 118 -11.49 -8.54 -13.46
N GLU A 119 -11.38 -9.68 -12.76
CA GLU A 119 -10.47 -10.77 -13.10
C GLU A 119 -10.94 -11.55 -14.33
N ALA A 120 -12.25 -11.63 -14.54
CA ALA A 120 -12.84 -12.36 -15.65
C ALA A 120 -12.62 -11.67 -17.01
N SER A 121 -12.53 -12.49 -18.06
CA SER A 121 -12.65 -12.03 -19.44
C SER A 121 -14.11 -11.67 -19.76
N GLU A 122 -14.35 -10.77 -20.73
CA GLU A 122 -15.70 -10.31 -21.07
C GLU A 122 -16.67 -11.47 -21.32
N SER A 123 -16.21 -12.57 -21.92
CA SER A 123 -17.00 -13.78 -22.22
C SER A 123 -17.28 -14.70 -21.03
N GLU A 124 -16.49 -14.63 -19.96
CA GLU A 124 -16.65 -15.51 -18.78
C GLU A 124 -17.80 -15.06 -17.86
N ILE A 125 -18.23 -13.80 -17.99
CA ILE A 125 -19.30 -13.23 -17.17
C ILE A 125 -20.66 -13.78 -17.63
N THR A 126 -21.16 -14.77 -16.89
CA THR A 126 -22.42 -15.47 -17.21
C THR A 126 -23.45 -15.40 -16.08
N GLU A 127 -23.06 -14.90 -14.90
CA GLU A 127 -23.95 -14.79 -13.75
C GLU A 127 -25.07 -13.75 -14.02
N ARG A 128 -26.30 -14.13 -13.69
CA ARG A 128 -27.48 -13.28 -13.88
C ARG A 128 -27.43 -12.04 -12.98
N GLY A 129 -27.68 -10.88 -13.56
CA GLY A 129 -27.80 -9.60 -12.88
C GLY A 129 -26.50 -9.05 -12.31
N ILE A 130 -25.35 -9.64 -12.64
CA ILE A 130 -24.05 -9.20 -12.13
C ILE A 130 -23.65 -7.83 -12.69
N LEU A 131 -24.13 -7.50 -13.89
CA LEU A 131 -23.98 -6.19 -14.53
C LEU A 131 -25.30 -5.40 -14.52
N SER A 132 -26.17 -5.63 -13.54
CA SER A 132 -27.38 -4.80 -13.38
C SER A 132 -27.02 -3.37 -13.00
N ILE A 133 -27.89 -2.43 -13.36
CA ILE A 133 -27.74 -1.02 -13.00
C ILE A 133 -27.65 -0.88 -11.47
N GLU A 134 -28.51 -1.57 -10.72
CA GLU A 134 -28.50 -1.57 -9.26
C GLU A 134 -27.14 -2.02 -8.68
N MET A 135 -26.50 -3.03 -9.28
CA MET A 135 -25.20 -3.52 -8.82
C MET A 135 -24.09 -2.50 -9.08
N ILE A 136 -24.12 -1.85 -10.25
CA ILE A 136 -23.14 -0.82 -10.64
C ILE A 136 -23.31 0.44 -9.78
N GLU A 137 -24.55 0.88 -9.55
CA GLU A 137 -24.84 2.01 -8.66
C GLU A 137 -24.37 1.73 -7.23
N LYS A 138 -24.60 0.51 -6.74
CA LYS A 138 -24.11 0.09 -5.43
C LYS A 138 -22.59 0.10 -5.35
N ALA A 139 -21.90 -0.34 -6.40
CA ALA A 139 -20.44 -0.27 -6.50
C ALA A 139 -19.93 1.17 -6.50
N SER A 140 -20.57 2.03 -7.30
CA SER A 140 -20.23 3.45 -7.41
C SER A 140 -20.41 4.18 -6.07
N ALA A 141 -21.56 4.01 -5.42
CA ALA A 141 -21.85 4.63 -4.13
C ALA A 141 -20.84 4.19 -3.05
N GLU A 142 -20.39 2.94 -3.12
CA GLU A 142 -19.40 2.42 -2.20
C GLU A 142 -17.99 2.98 -2.47
N VAL A 143 -17.59 3.14 -3.73
CA VAL A 143 -16.35 3.82 -4.09
C VAL A 143 -16.34 5.25 -3.56
N ASP A 144 -17.46 5.98 -3.69
CA ASP A 144 -17.60 7.32 -3.11
C ASP A 144 -17.51 7.32 -1.58
N ARG A 145 -18.14 6.35 -0.94
CA ARG A 145 -18.05 6.17 0.53
C ARG A 145 -16.61 5.94 0.96
N LEU A 146 -15.87 5.12 0.23
CA LEU A 146 -14.47 4.82 0.55
C LEU A 146 -13.51 5.94 0.20
N ALA A 147 -13.76 6.71 -0.86
CA ALA A 147 -13.01 7.92 -1.14
C ALA A 147 -13.11 8.90 0.06
N LYS A 148 -14.31 9.08 0.60
CA LYS A 148 -14.54 9.90 1.81
C LYS A 148 -13.83 9.31 3.04
N LEU A 149 -13.92 7.99 3.23
CA LEU A 149 -13.25 7.32 4.35
C LEU A 149 -11.72 7.42 4.26
N LYS A 150 -11.16 7.24 3.07
CA LYS A 150 -9.72 7.38 2.80
C LYS A 150 -9.26 8.80 3.07
N ALA A 151 -9.99 9.81 2.61
CA ALA A 151 -9.69 11.21 2.89
C ALA A 151 -9.72 11.50 4.40
N SER A 152 -10.73 11.00 5.11
CA SER A 152 -10.83 11.12 6.58
C SER A 152 -9.65 10.46 7.31
N ARG A 153 -9.32 9.20 6.96
CA ARG A 153 -8.16 8.49 7.55
C ARG A 153 -6.84 9.18 7.24
N MET A 154 -6.67 9.69 6.03
CA MET A 154 -5.45 10.38 5.66
C MET A 154 -5.28 11.69 6.45
N LYS A 155 -6.38 12.42 6.67
CA LYS A 155 -6.42 13.60 7.54
C LYS A 155 -6.05 13.27 8.98
N GLU A 156 -6.57 12.17 9.52
CA GLU A 156 -6.20 11.66 10.85
C GLU A 156 -4.70 11.31 10.94
N LEU A 157 -4.14 10.64 9.93
CA LEU A 157 -2.71 10.31 9.88
C LEU A 157 -1.83 11.56 9.85
N VAL A 158 -2.21 12.57 9.07
CA VAL A 158 -1.55 13.88 9.03
C VAL A 158 -1.51 14.50 10.42
N PHE A 159 -2.65 14.54 11.13
CA PHE A 159 -2.70 15.10 12.48
C PHE A 159 -1.87 14.29 13.49
N LYS A 160 -1.96 12.96 13.45
CA LYS A 160 -1.17 12.10 14.34
C LYS A 160 0.32 12.32 14.15
N LYS A 161 0.80 12.35 12.90
CA LYS A 161 2.21 12.66 12.60
C LYS A 161 2.57 14.09 12.95
N ARG A 162 1.65 15.04 12.82
CA ARG A 162 1.89 16.42 13.25
C ARG A 162 2.10 16.52 14.77
N SER A 163 1.30 15.82 15.57
CA SER A 163 1.47 15.79 17.03
C SER A 163 2.78 15.12 17.46
N GLU A 164 3.21 14.07 16.74
CA GLU A 164 4.53 13.45 16.94
C GLU A 164 5.67 14.46 16.69
N LEU A 165 5.59 15.22 15.59
CA LEU A 165 6.52 16.31 15.32
C LEU A 165 6.54 17.36 16.44
N GLU A 166 5.38 17.76 16.96
CA GLU A 166 5.29 18.76 18.04
C GLU A 166 5.95 18.29 19.34
N GLU A 167 5.86 17.00 19.66
CA GLU A 167 6.57 16.43 20.82
C GLU A 167 8.09 16.53 20.66
N ILE A 168 8.61 16.13 19.49
CA ILE A 168 10.06 16.18 19.22
C ILE A 168 10.55 17.63 19.18
N CYS A 169 9.79 18.53 18.56
CA CYS A 169 10.05 19.96 18.52
C CYS A 169 10.09 20.59 19.92
N ARG A 170 9.20 20.20 20.83
CA ARG A 170 9.21 20.64 22.23
C ARG A 170 10.50 20.22 22.94
N LEU A 171 11.02 19.03 22.68
CA LEU A 171 12.27 18.53 23.27
C LEU A 171 13.52 19.21 22.69
N THR A 172 13.47 19.60 21.43
CA THR A 172 14.60 20.21 20.69
C THR A 172 14.57 21.73 20.67
N HIS A 173 13.49 22.36 21.10
CA HIS A 173 13.24 23.80 20.92
C HIS A 173 13.30 24.25 19.44
N ILE A 174 12.92 23.36 18.51
CA ILE A 174 12.74 23.68 17.10
C ILE A 174 11.30 24.11 16.88
N GLU A 175 11.08 25.18 16.13
CA GLU A 175 9.72 25.58 15.74
C GLU A 175 9.30 24.83 14.46
N PRO A 176 8.25 24.00 14.52
CA PRO A 176 7.79 23.27 13.35
C PRO A 176 7.01 24.17 12.39
N ASP A 177 6.97 23.78 11.11
CA ASP A 177 6.40 24.63 10.06
C ASP A 177 4.92 25.00 10.36
N PRO A 178 4.60 26.31 10.42
CA PRO A 178 3.25 26.79 10.73
C PRO A 178 2.22 26.40 9.66
N SER A 179 2.65 26.10 8.43
CA SER A 179 1.75 25.60 7.37
C SER A 179 1.18 24.22 7.66
N THR A 180 1.80 23.45 8.57
CA THR A 180 1.38 22.10 8.93
C THR A 180 0.54 22.03 10.21
N VAL A 181 0.23 23.18 10.84
CA VAL A 181 -0.63 23.26 12.03
C VAL A 181 -2.02 22.69 11.74
N ALA A 182 -2.58 21.92 12.67
CA ALA A 182 -3.78 21.11 12.47
C ALA A 182 -4.96 21.86 11.82
N GLU A 183 -5.28 23.07 12.28
CA GLU A 183 -6.37 23.90 11.75
C GLU A 183 -6.13 24.31 10.29
N LYS A 184 -4.89 24.74 9.99
CA LYS A 184 -4.49 25.16 8.64
C LYS A 184 -4.37 23.97 7.69
N ALA A 185 -3.77 22.87 8.15
CA ALA A 185 -3.73 21.61 7.43
C ALA A 185 -5.14 21.10 7.12
N SER A 186 -6.06 21.15 8.09
CA SER A 186 -7.47 20.80 7.88
C SER A 186 -8.08 21.63 6.76
N ALA A 187 -7.97 22.96 6.84
CA ALA A 187 -8.54 23.85 5.84
C ALA A 187 -7.94 23.64 4.44
N LEU A 188 -6.63 23.40 4.34
CA LEU A 188 -5.95 23.11 3.07
C LEU A 188 -6.41 21.79 2.46
N ILE A 189 -6.61 20.76 3.29
CA ILE A 189 -7.15 19.47 2.86
C ILE A 189 -8.60 19.60 2.41
N ASP A 190 -9.45 20.27 3.23
CA ASP A 190 -10.89 20.39 2.96
C ASP A 190 -11.18 21.28 1.74
N SER A 191 -10.31 22.25 1.45
CA SER A 191 -10.39 23.07 0.23
C SER A 191 -9.85 22.37 -1.03
N GLY A 192 -9.26 21.18 -0.89
CA GLY A 192 -8.64 20.45 -2.00
C GLY A 192 -7.39 21.13 -2.56
N LEU A 193 -6.83 22.11 -1.86
CA LEU A 193 -5.67 22.87 -2.32
C LEU A 193 -4.35 22.11 -2.15
N VAL A 194 -4.33 21.10 -1.27
CA VAL A 194 -3.15 20.30 -0.96
C VAL A 194 -3.54 18.82 -0.92
N ASP A 195 -2.74 17.95 -1.53
CA ASP A 195 -2.86 16.51 -1.35
C ASP A 195 -2.41 16.13 0.08
N PRO A 196 -3.29 15.50 0.87
CA PRO A 196 -2.92 15.01 2.20
C PRO A 196 -1.67 14.13 2.21
N SER A 197 -1.39 13.37 1.13
CA SER A 197 -0.22 12.48 1.05
C SER A 197 1.09 13.27 0.97
N GLU A 198 1.12 14.36 0.20
CA GLU A 198 2.25 15.28 0.11
C GLU A 198 2.49 15.98 1.46
N LEU A 199 1.41 16.45 2.11
CA LEU A 199 1.52 17.06 3.43
C LEU A 199 2.06 16.08 4.48
N LEU A 200 1.61 14.83 4.45
CA LEU A 200 2.12 13.77 5.31
C LEU A 200 3.61 13.51 5.07
N ALA A 201 4.06 13.49 3.81
CA ALA A 201 5.47 13.34 3.46
C ALA A 201 6.32 14.51 4.00
N LYS A 202 5.83 15.74 3.86
CA LYS A 202 6.49 16.94 4.40
C LYS A 202 6.60 16.91 5.93
N ILE A 203 5.57 16.44 6.63
CA ILE A 203 5.62 16.28 8.10
C ILE A 203 6.63 15.20 8.48
N LYS A 204 6.67 14.07 7.78
CA LYS A 204 7.66 13.01 8.02
C LYS A 204 9.10 13.52 7.81
N GLU A 205 9.34 14.32 6.78
CA GLU A 205 10.66 14.93 6.56
C GLU A 205 11.06 15.85 7.73
N GLN A 206 10.13 16.66 8.23
CA GLN A 206 10.38 17.50 9.40
C GLN A 206 10.67 16.69 10.66
N ILE A 207 9.98 15.56 10.86
CA ILE A 207 10.25 14.64 11.98
C ILE A 207 11.69 14.14 11.90
N ILE A 208 12.12 13.65 10.74
CA ILE A 208 13.48 13.14 10.53
C ILE A 208 14.51 14.23 10.86
N LYS A 209 14.31 15.46 10.37
CA LYS A 209 15.21 16.58 10.66
C LYS A 209 15.25 16.92 12.16
N ALA A 210 14.10 16.90 12.84
CA ALA A 210 14.03 17.18 14.25
C ALA A 210 14.68 16.07 15.09
N GLU A 211 14.53 14.80 14.71
CA GLU A 211 15.21 13.67 15.36
C GLU A 211 16.73 13.72 15.17
N ASP A 212 17.20 14.10 13.99
CA ASP A 212 18.63 14.27 13.70
C ASP A 212 19.27 15.38 14.58
N GLU A 213 18.56 16.48 14.80
CA GLU A 213 18.98 17.54 15.74
C GLU A 213 19.03 17.03 17.20
N VAL A 214 18.07 16.20 17.64
CA VAL A 214 18.14 15.55 18.97
C VAL A 214 19.43 14.75 19.12
N LEU A 215 19.74 13.94 18.11
CA LEU A 215 20.91 13.07 18.12
C LEU A 215 22.20 13.90 18.10
N SER A 216 22.26 14.94 17.27
CA SER A 216 23.41 15.86 17.16
C SER A 216 23.72 16.53 18.50
N ARG A 217 22.72 17.10 19.18
CA ARG A 217 22.93 17.73 20.50
C ARG A 217 23.34 16.75 21.59
N LYS A 218 22.87 15.50 21.49
CA LYS A 218 23.28 14.44 22.42
C LYS A 218 24.75 14.08 22.22
N GLU A 219 25.22 14.06 20.97
CA GLU A 219 26.63 13.85 20.64
C GLU A 219 27.49 15.03 21.10
N GLU A 220 27.08 16.26 20.86
CA GLU A 220 27.77 17.47 21.37
C GLU A 220 27.89 17.46 22.90
N ASN A 221 26.79 17.19 23.62
CA ASN A 221 26.81 17.10 25.09
C ASN A 221 27.72 15.96 25.59
N TRP A 222 27.80 14.85 24.85
CA TRP A 222 28.72 13.76 25.18
C TRP A 222 30.18 14.18 25.00
N LEU A 223 30.50 14.88 23.89
CA LEU A 223 31.83 15.43 23.62
C LEU A 223 32.23 16.47 24.67
N ASP A 224 31.32 17.34 25.08
CA ASP A 224 31.58 18.35 26.13
C ASP A 224 31.89 17.71 27.48
N LYS A 225 31.11 16.70 27.90
CA LYS A 225 31.38 15.94 29.13
C LYS A 225 32.71 15.22 29.06
N TYR A 226 33.01 14.59 27.92
CA TYR A 226 34.29 13.93 27.70
C TYR A 226 35.45 14.93 27.82
N ASN A 227 35.38 16.05 27.12
CA ASN A 227 36.40 17.10 27.17
C ASN A 227 36.57 17.65 28.58
N GLN A 228 35.49 17.96 29.30
CA GLN A 228 35.56 18.43 30.69
C GLN A 228 36.24 17.41 31.60
N SER A 229 35.94 16.12 31.42
CA SER A 229 36.61 15.05 32.16
C SER A 229 38.09 14.91 31.80
N ALA A 230 38.45 15.08 30.51
CA ALA A 230 39.83 15.05 30.05
C ALA A 230 40.63 16.22 30.64
N TRP A 231 40.08 17.44 30.60
CA TRP A 231 40.66 18.63 31.24
C TRP A 231 40.85 18.44 32.75
N GLN A 232 39.84 17.94 33.46
CA GLN A 232 39.97 17.64 34.90
C GLN A 232 41.01 16.54 35.18
N CYS A 233 41.10 15.52 34.34
CA CYS A 233 42.10 14.46 34.43
C CYS A 233 43.53 14.97 34.23
N THR A 234 43.77 15.97 33.37
CA THR A 234 45.12 16.53 33.20
C THR A 234 45.69 17.09 34.50
N HIS A 235 44.88 17.81 35.29
CA HIS A 235 45.32 18.34 36.59
C HIS A 235 45.59 17.26 37.63
N ILE A 236 44.75 16.22 37.67
CA ILE A 236 44.93 15.07 38.58
C ILE A 236 46.19 14.28 38.21
N ASN A 237 46.40 14.04 36.91
CA ASN A 237 47.58 13.35 36.41
C ASN A 237 48.85 14.16 36.64
N LEU A 238 48.80 15.49 36.45
CA LEU A 238 49.92 16.38 36.75
C LEU A 238 50.26 16.38 38.24
N LYS A 239 49.26 16.46 39.13
CA LYS A 239 49.48 16.35 40.58
C LYS A 239 50.08 15.01 40.97
N ARG A 240 49.61 13.91 40.39
CA ARG A 240 50.19 12.57 40.61
C ARG A 240 51.63 12.50 40.13
N ALA A 241 51.94 13.05 38.96
CA ALA A 241 53.30 13.12 38.44
C ALA A 241 54.22 13.95 39.35
N GLU A 242 53.73 15.07 39.89
CA GLU A 242 54.50 15.91 40.80
C GLU A 242 54.76 15.24 42.16
N TYR A 243 53.77 14.54 42.72
CA TYR A 243 53.99 13.70 43.91
C TYR A 243 55.00 12.58 43.67
N ALA A 244 54.94 11.92 42.52
CA ALA A 244 55.93 10.91 42.13
C ALA A 244 57.33 11.54 42.01
N ARG A 245 57.44 12.73 41.39
CA ARG A 245 58.70 13.48 41.27
C ARG A 245 59.31 13.80 42.63
N ILE A 246 58.51 14.30 43.58
CA ILE A 246 58.95 14.60 44.94
C ILE A 246 59.38 13.32 45.68
N THR A 247 58.65 12.22 45.49
CA THR A 247 58.97 10.94 46.15
C THR A 247 60.27 10.34 45.59
N ILE A 248 60.45 10.38 44.28
CA ILE A 248 61.70 9.96 43.61
C ILE A 248 62.87 10.83 44.06
N GLY A 249 62.67 12.14 44.24
CA GLY A 249 63.69 13.05 44.77
C GLY A 249 64.16 12.73 46.19
N LYS A 250 63.41 11.94 46.98
CA LYS A 250 63.81 11.48 48.31
C LYS A 250 64.66 10.22 48.30
N ILE A 251 64.74 9.51 47.17
CA ILE A 251 65.50 8.25 47.06
C ILE A 251 66.97 8.42 47.45
N PRO A 252 67.72 9.47 47.00
CA PRO A 252 69.12 9.63 47.40
C PRO A 252 69.32 9.70 48.90
N ALA A 253 68.51 10.48 49.62
CA ALA A 253 68.60 10.60 51.07
C ALA A 253 68.30 9.28 51.80
N ILE A 254 67.37 8.47 51.27
CA ILE A 254 67.08 7.13 51.80
C ILE A 254 68.27 6.20 51.55
N VAL A 255 68.84 6.23 50.35
CA VAL A 255 70.03 5.45 49.98
C VAL A 255 71.20 5.81 50.89
N ASP A 256 71.52 7.10 51.05
CA ASP A 256 72.59 7.58 51.94
C ASP A 256 72.38 7.11 53.38
N ASN A 257 71.14 7.17 53.89
CA ASN A 257 70.81 6.70 55.23
C ASN A 257 71.00 5.18 55.38
N VAL A 258 70.65 4.38 54.37
CA VAL A 258 70.90 2.93 54.36
C VAL A 258 72.41 2.66 54.35
N ILE A 259 73.17 3.34 53.49
CA ILE A 259 74.64 3.22 53.42
C ILE A 259 75.25 3.51 54.80
N ASN A 260 74.91 4.64 55.41
CA ASN A 260 75.46 5.05 56.70
C ASN A 260 75.14 4.05 57.81
N LYS A 261 73.93 3.48 57.82
CA LYS A 261 73.55 2.44 58.78
C LYS A 261 74.30 1.13 58.55
N THR A 262 74.49 0.73 57.30
CA THR A 262 75.27 -0.46 56.95
C THR A 262 76.73 -0.30 57.40
N LEU A 263 77.36 0.85 57.13
CA LEU A 263 78.73 1.12 57.57
C LEU A 263 78.88 1.11 59.09
N ALA A 264 77.93 1.71 59.82
CA ALA A 264 77.92 1.69 61.27
C ALA A 264 77.80 0.25 61.83
N TRP A 265 76.97 -0.59 61.20
CA TRP A 265 76.82 -1.99 61.58
C TRP A 265 78.06 -2.82 61.26
N GLU A 266 78.69 -2.62 60.10
CA GLU A 266 79.94 -3.29 59.72
C GLU A 266 81.07 -2.97 60.72
N ASP A 267 81.17 -1.72 61.18
CA ASP A 267 82.15 -1.31 62.18
C ASP A 267 81.89 -1.95 63.56
N GLU A 268 80.63 -2.10 63.96
CA GLU A 268 80.26 -2.75 65.23
C GLU A 268 80.56 -4.26 65.20
N LYS A 269 80.22 -4.95 64.11
CA LYS A 269 80.34 -6.42 64.01
C LYS A 269 81.69 -6.90 63.50
N LYS A 270 82.56 -5.99 63.03
CA LYS A 270 83.88 -6.29 62.41
C LYS A 270 83.78 -7.34 61.28
N THR A 271 82.67 -7.32 60.55
CA THR A 271 82.42 -8.15 59.37
C THR A 271 81.71 -7.33 58.29
N TYR A 272 81.95 -7.67 57.02
CA TYR A 272 81.28 -7.03 55.88
C TYR A 272 79.81 -7.45 55.77
N PHE A 273 78.96 -6.50 55.40
CA PHE A 273 77.55 -6.71 55.12
C PHE A 273 77.39 -7.19 53.67
N LEU A 274 76.82 -8.39 53.51
CA LEU A 274 76.60 -9.02 52.21
C LEU A 274 75.10 -9.01 51.88
N TYR A 275 74.75 -8.47 50.72
CA TYR A 275 73.42 -8.59 50.13
C TYR A 275 73.51 -9.37 48.82
N ASP A 276 72.73 -10.45 48.71
CA ASP A 276 72.80 -11.42 47.60
C ASP A 276 74.23 -11.88 47.24
N ARG A 277 75.01 -12.26 48.27
CA ARG A 277 76.41 -12.73 48.16
C ARG A 277 77.42 -11.73 47.58
N ALA A 278 77.03 -10.49 47.32
CA ALA A 278 77.95 -9.39 47.03
C ALA A 278 78.04 -8.46 48.23
N ARG A 279 79.19 -7.80 48.40
CA ARG A 279 79.30 -6.70 49.36
C ARG A 279 78.37 -5.58 48.91
N PHE A 280 77.62 -5.02 49.86
CA PHE A 280 76.75 -3.89 49.55
C PHE A 280 77.62 -2.65 49.28
N GLU A 281 77.88 -2.40 48.00
CA GLU A 281 78.64 -1.25 47.51
C GLU A 281 77.72 -0.43 46.59
N VAL A 282 77.65 0.87 46.82
CA VAL A 282 76.87 1.80 46.00
C VAL A 282 77.85 2.51 45.07
N LEU A 283 77.68 2.32 43.75
CA LEU A 283 78.33 3.11 42.70
C LEU A 283 77.72 4.51 42.60
#